data_AF-A0A3C0UEY7-F1
#
_entry.id   AF-A0A3C0UEY7-F1
#
_cell.length_a   1.000
_cell.length_b   1.000
_cell.length_c   1.000
_cell.angle_alpha   90.00
_cell.angle_beta   90.00
_cell.angle_gamma   90.00
#
_symmetry.space_group_name_H-M   'P 1'
#
loop_
_entity.id
_entity.type
_entity.pdbx_description
1 polymer ?
#
loop_
_entity_poly.entity_id
_entity_poly.type
_entity_poly.pdbx_seq_one_letter_code
_entity_poly.pdbx_strand_id
1 'polypeptide(L)' 'MIKIAPSLLSANFAYLADEIKKVEAAGADLLHLDIMDGHFVPNLTFGPPVIAALRQVTKLPFDVHLMVTNPQD' A
#
# COMPACT_ATOMS: atom_id res chain seq x y z
N MET A 1 11.63 -19.05 -4.72
CA MET A 1 12.05 -18.15 -3.62
C MET A 1 10.79 -17.57 -3.01
N ILE A 2 10.69 -17.51 -1.68
CA ILE A 2 9.50 -16.98 -0.97
C ILE A 2 9.60 -15.45 -0.95
N LYS A 3 8.48 -14.74 -1.13
CA LYS A 3 8.39 -13.28 -1.02
C LYS A 3 7.48 -12.88 0.13
N ILE A 4 7.83 -11.79 0.81
CA ILE A 4 7.04 -11.19 1.90
C ILE A 4 6.62 -9.77 1.49
N ALA A 5 5.31 -9.51 1.57
CA ALA A 5 4.69 -8.23 1.20
C ALA A 5 3.86 -7.69 2.37
N PRO A 6 4.43 -6.89 3.28
CA PRO A 6 3.66 -6.30 4.37
C PRO A 6 2.58 -5.36 3.82
N SER A 7 1.34 -5.52 4.31
CA SER A 7 0.23 -4.64 3.94
C SER A 7 0.27 -3.35 4.76
N LEU A 8 0.22 -2.21 4.06
CA LEU A 8 0.10 -0.90 4.69
C LEU A 8 -1.27 -0.65 5.31
N LEU A 9 -2.29 -1.47 5.02
CA LEU A 9 -3.61 -1.34 5.65
C LEU A 9 -3.54 -1.44 7.18
N SER A 10 -2.58 -2.21 7.70
CA SER A 10 -2.34 -2.39 9.14
C SER A 10 -1.34 -1.39 9.73
N ALA A 11 -0.77 -0.50 8.92
CA ALA A 11 0.23 0.46 9.36
C ALA A 11 -0.40 1.64 10.13
N ASN A 12 0.43 2.42 10.83
CA ASN A 12 -0.01 3.71 11.35
C ASN A 12 -0.03 4.78 10.24
N PHE A 13 -1.24 5.17 9.80
CA PHE A 13 -1.40 6.07 8.64
C PHE A 13 -0.86 7.48 8.89
N ALA A 14 -0.75 7.90 10.15
CA ALA A 14 -0.15 9.19 10.50
C ALA A 14 1.37 9.23 10.22
N TYR A 15 2.02 8.06 10.07
CA TYR A 15 3.47 7.92 9.93
C TYR A 15 3.85 6.94 8.82
N LEU A 16 3.10 6.88 7.71
CA LEU A 16 3.33 5.90 6.63
C LEU A 16 4.78 5.86 6.14
N ALA A 17 5.45 7.02 6.06
CA ALA A 17 6.83 7.06 5.61
C ALA A 17 7.79 6.29 6.53
N ASP A 18 7.55 6.37 7.84
CA ASP A 18 8.37 5.67 8.84
C ASP A 18 7.99 4.19 8.93
N GLU A 19 6.70 3.86 8.83
CA GLU A 19 6.21 2.48 8.79
C GLU A 19 6.81 1.71 7.59
N ILE A 20 6.86 2.35 6.42
CA ILE A 20 7.50 1.80 5.22
C ILE A 20 8.99 1.52 5.45
N LYS A 21 9.74 2.47 6.02
CA LYS A 21 11.16 2.29 6.29
C LYS A 21 11.42 1.14 7.28
N LYS A 22 10.54 0.95 8.27
CA LYS A 22 10.65 -0.16 9.23
C LYS A 22 10.53 -1.51 8.53
N VAL A 23 9.53 -1.68 7.67
CA VAL A 23 9.33 -2.97 6.97
C VAL A 23 10.38 -3.21 5.89
N GLU A 24 10.86 -2.16 5.23
CA GLU A 24 11.98 -2.25 4.28
C GLU A 24 13.27 -2.68 5.00
N ALA A 25 13.58 -2.07 6.15
CA ALA A 25 14.73 -2.48 6.98
C ALA A 25 14.59 -3.90 7.55
N ALA A 26 13.36 -4.39 7.74
CA ALA A 26 13.07 -5.77 8.16
C ALA A 26 13.18 -6.80 7.03
N GLY A 27 13.46 -6.37 5.78
CA GLY A 27 13.67 -7.27 4.64
C GLY A 27 12.41 -7.58 3.83
N ALA A 28 11.42 -6.69 3.82
CA ALA A 28 10.28 -6.82 2.92
C ALA A 28 10.72 -6.84 1.45
N ASP A 29 10.12 -7.74 0.65
CA ASP A 29 10.38 -7.83 -0.79
C ASP A 29 9.50 -6.87 -1.59
N LEU A 30 8.30 -6.59 -1.08
CA LEU A 30 7.24 -5.81 -1.71
C LEU A 30 6.51 -4.98 -0.64
N LEU A 31 5.80 -3.95 -1.06
CA LEU A 31 4.81 -3.26 -0.22
C LEU A 31 3.43 -3.50 -0.78
N HIS A 32 2.55 -4.10 0.03
CA HIS A 32 1.19 -4.39 -0.37
C HIS A 32 0.29 -3.18 -0.05
N LEU A 33 -0.44 -2.70 -1.06
CA LEU A 33 -1.26 -1.50 -1.02
C LEU A 33 -2.72 -1.86 -1.30
N ASP A 34 -3.55 -1.81 -0.26
CA ASP A 34 -4.98 -2.10 -0.35
C ASP A 34 -5.78 -0.83 -0.68
N ILE A 35 -6.26 -0.73 -1.92
CA ILE A 35 -7.03 0.41 -2.43
C ILE A 35 -8.51 0.05 -2.42
N MET A 36 -9.28 0.75 -1.60
CA MET A 36 -10.70 0.48 -1.36
C MET A 36 -11.53 1.73 -1.69
N ASP A 37 -12.69 1.58 -2.33
CA ASP A 37 -13.52 2.69 -2.84
C ASP A 37 -14.83 2.92 -2.07
N GLY A 38 -15.12 2.15 -1.01
CA GLY A 38 -16.40 2.23 -0.29
C GLY A 38 -17.60 1.61 -1.03
N HIS A 39 -17.43 1.12 -2.26
CA HIS A 39 -18.49 0.51 -3.08
C HIS A 39 -18.27 -0.99 -3.26
N PHE A 40 -17.08 -1.41 -3.69
CA PHE A 40 -16.72 -2.82 -3.82
C PHE A 40 -16.55 -3.48 -2.45
N VAL A 41 -16.04 -2.72 -1.48
CA VAL A 41 -16.00 -3.05 -0.06
C VAL A 41 -16.51 -1.85 0.76
N PRO A 42 -17.05 -2.03 1.98
CA PRO A 42 -17.63 -0.93 2.75
C PRO A 42 -16.62 0.11 3.25
N ASN A 43 -15.33 -0.25 3.30
CA ASN A 43 -14.26 0.63 3.77
C ASN A 43 -13.71 1.48 2.62
N LEU A 44 -13.20 2.66 2.96
CA LEU A 44 -12.47 3.56 2.06
C LEU A 44 -11.06 3.76 2.61
N THR A 45 -10.04 3.49 1.79
CA THR A 45 -8.63 3.66 2.20
C THR A 45 -8.04 4.93 1.58
N PHE A 46 -7.14 4.78 0.60
CA PHE A 46 -6.46 5.86 -0.09
C PHE A 46 -6.31 5.53 -1.57
N GLY A 47 -6.12 6.57 -2.40
CA GLY A 47 -6.06 6.43 -3.85
C GLY A 47 -4.70 6.81 -4.47
N PRO A 48 -4.65 7.01 -5.79
CA PRO A 48 -3.43 7.32 -6.54
C PRO A 48 -2.58 8.47 -6.00
N PRO A 49 -3.14 9.59 -5.47
CA PRO A 49 -2.32 10.67 -4.92
C PRO A 49 -1.43 10.23 -3.75
N VAL A 50 -1.94 9.35 -2.88
CA VAL A 50 -1.15 8.81 -1.76
C VAL A 50 -0.08 7.85 -2.29
N ILE A 51 -0.42 6.97 -3.24
CA ILE A 51 0.56 6.06 -3.87
C ILE A 51 1.71 6.85 -4.51
N ALA A 52 1.41 7.95 -5.20
CA ALA A 52 2.42 8.81 -5.82
C ALA A 52 3.35 9.45 -4.76
N ALA A 53 2.81 9.88 -3.62
CA ALA A 53 3.60 10.39 -2.50
C ALA A 53 4.48 9.30 -1.88
N LEU A 54 3.92 8.11 -1.64
CA LEU A 54 4.67 6.95 -1.10
C LEU A 54 5.79 6.50 -2.02
N ARG A 55 5.67 6.70 -3.34
CA ARG A 55 6.74 6.32 -4.29
C ARG A 55 8.07 7.03 -4.01
N GLN A 56 8.04 8.23 -3.43
CA GLN A 56 9.24 8.99 -3.05
C GLN A 56 9.91 8.47 -1.77
N VAL A 57 9.23 7.61 -1.00
CA VAL A 57 9.70 7.16 0.32
C VAL A 57 10.62 5.93 0.24
N THR A 58 10.40 5.04 -0.75
CA THR A 58 11.03 3.72 -0.82
C THR A 58 11.29 3.32 -2.27
N LYS A 59 12.10 2.28 -2.51
CA LYS A 59 12.30 1.66 -3.83
C LYS A 59 11.65 0.27 -3.96
N LEU A 60 11.07 -0.27 -2.88
CA LEU A 60 10.37 -1.55 -2.95
C LEU A 60 9.28 -1.52 -4.03
N PRO A 61 9.12 -2.60 -4.82
CA PRO A 61 8.01 -2.68 -5.76
C PRO A 61 6.68 -2.63 -5.01
N PHE A 62 5.70 -1.97 -5.62
CA PHE A 62 4.36 -1.86 -5.06
C PHE A 62 3.50 -2.98 -5.62
N ASP A 63 2.90 -3.74 -4.73
CA ASP A 63 1.90 -4.75 -5.01
C ASP A 63 0.53 -4.13 -4.70
N VAL A 64 -0.18 -3.70 -5.76
CA VAL A 64 -1.41 -2.92 -5.62
C VAL A 64 -2.61 -3.86 -5.73
N HIS A 65 -3.41 -3.91 -4.68
CA HIS A 65 -4.64 -4.67 -4.61
C HIS A 65 -5.84 -3.72 -4.73
N LEU A 66 -6.46 -3.71 -5.90
CA LEU A 66 -7.62 -2.89 -6.20
C LEU A 66 -8.90 -3.60 -5.74
N MET A 67 -9.42 -3.17 -4.59
CA MET A 67 -10.76 -3.49 -4.09
C MET A 67 -11.70 -2.34 -4.45
N VAL A 68 -11.84 -2.10 -5.75
CA VAL A 68 -12.61 -0.98 -6.32
C VAL A 68 -13.54 -1.47 -7.42
N THR A 69 -14.62 -0.72 -7.62
CA THR A 69 -15.54 -0.87 -8.75
C THR A 69 -14.93 -0.19 -9.97
N ASN A 70 -15.09 -0.78 -11.16
CA ASN A 70 -14.58 -0.26 -12.43
C ASN A 70 -13.08 0.14 -12.41
N PRO A 71 -12.14 -0.78 -12.11
CA PRO A 71 -10.72 -0.46 -11.95
C PRO A 71 -10.02 0.07 -13.22
N GLN A 72 -10.67 -0.03 -14.38
CA GLN A 72 -10.15 0.44 -15.67
C GLN A 72 -10.54 1.89 -16.01
N ASP A 73 -11.50 2.48 -15.29
CA ASP A 73 -11.95 3.85 -15.52
C ASP A 73 -10.88 4.86 -15.05
#